data_AF-A0A8B6CW60-F1
#
_entry.id   AF-A0A8B6CW60-F1
#
_cell.length_a   1.000
_cell.length_b   1.000
_cell.length_c   1.000
_cell.angle_alpha   90.00
_cell.angle_beta   90.00
_cell.angle_gamma   90.00
#
_symmetry.space_group_name_H-M   'P 1'
#
loop_
_entity.id
_entity.type
_entity.pdbx_description
1 polymer ?
#
loop_
_entity_poly.entity_id
_entity_poly.type
_entity_poly.pdbx_seq_one_letter_code
_entity_poly.pdbx_strand_id
1 'polypeptide(L)'
;MNKDQICKWIETYRSRSGVPIMRMRKQWHTDTPSVQGVWHPFMFKDPQINRKTFPNEELSRFLPAEPSATEQVLKMFEEQKKEIPSQGPTKKLHSKDDVLQSK
;
A
#
# COMPACT_ATOMS: atom_id res chain seq x y z
N MET A 1 -0.07 -54.49 13.83
CA MET A 1 -1.03 -53.66 13.06
C MET A 1 -2.41 -54.18 13.39
N ASN A 2 -3.23 -53.40 14.09
CA ASN A 2 -4.57 -53.84 14.51
C ASN A 2 -5.56 -53.76 13.32
N LYS A 3 -6.65 -54.53 13.32
CA LYS A 3 -7.68 -54.54 12.27
C LYS A 3 -8.17 -53.12 11.95
N ASP A 4 -8.43 -52.32 12.98
CA ASP A 4 -8.91 -50.95 12.82
C ASP A 4 -7.87 -50.05 12.13
N GLN A 5 -6.58 -50.28 12.41
CA GLN A 5 -5.50 -49.55 11.73
C GLN A 5 -5.45 -49.93 10.25
N ILE A 6 -5.64 -51.22 9.92
CA ILE A 6 -5.66 -51.69 8.53
C ILE A 6 -6.83 -51.06 7.77
N CYS A 7 -8.04 -51.09 8.35
CA CYS A 7 -9.21 -50.44 7.75
C CYS A 7 -8.95 -48.95 7.50
N LYS A 8 -8.41 -48.22 8.49
CA LYS A 8 -8.07 -46.80 8.35
C LYS A 8 -7.10 -46.54 7.19
N TRP A 9 -6.05 -47.34 7.07
CA TRP A 9 -5.06 -47.17 5.99
C TRP A 9 -5.68 -47.47 4.63
N ILE A 10 -6.45 -48.56 4.50
CA ILE A 10 -7.15 -48.90 3.25
C ILE A 10 -8.10 -47.78 2.82
N GLU A 11 -8.91 -47.26 3.73
CA GLU A 11 -9.82 -46.14 3.46
C GLU A 11 -9.06 -44.88 3.05
N THR A 12 -7.94 -44.59 3.72
CA THR A 12 -7.07 -43.47 3.38
C THR A 12 -6.51 -43.62 1.97
N TYR A 13 -5.99 -44.78 1.59
CA TYR A 13 -5.47 -45.01 0.25
C TYR A 13 -6.58 -44.98 -0.82
N ARG A 14 -7.76 -45.51 -0.51
CA ARG A 14 -8.93 -45.46 -1.41
C ARG A 14 -9.43 -44.04 -1.69
N SER A 15 -9.42 -43.16 -0.68
CA SER A 15 -10.03 -41.83 -0.78
C SER A 15 -9.11 -40.78 -1.41
N ARG A 16 -7.85 -41.13 -1.67
CA ARG A 16 -6.84 -40.19 -2.20
C ARG A 16 -6.79 -40.24 -3.72
N SER A 17 -6.46 -39.10 -4.32
CA SER A 17 -6.33 -38.95 -5.78
C SER A 17 -5.04 -39.53 -6.38
N GLY A 18 -4.11 -40.05 -5.56
CA GLY A 18 -2.80 -40.52 -6.01
C GLY A 18 -1.74 -39.43 -6.23
N VAL A 19 -2.10 -38.15 -6.03
CA VAL A 19 -1.15 -37.03 -6.07
C VAL A 19 -0.12 -37.18 -4.93
N PRO A 20 1.19 -36.94 -5.20
CA PRO A 20 2.24 -37.08 -4.20
C PRO A 20 1.99 -36.22 -2.97
N ILE A 21 2.32 -36.76 -1.79
CA ILE A 21 2.19 -36.05 -0.52
C ILE A 21 3.31 -35.02 -0.42
N MET A 22 2.98 -33.77 -0.71
CA MET A 22 3.92 -32.66 -0.61
C MET A 22 3.29 -31.49 0.11
N ARG A 23 4.13 -30.58 0.63
CA ARG A 23 3.65 -29.37 1.28
C ARG A 23 3.01 -28.44 0.24
N MET A 24 1.69 -28.30 0.30
CA MET A 24 0.98 -27.33 -0.54
C MET A 24 1.35 -25.90 -0.13
N ARG A 25 1.66 -25.06 -1.13
CA ARG A 25 1.89 -23.61 -0.91
C ARG A 25 0.58 -22.84 -0.79
N LYS A 26 -0.42 -23.23 -1.57
CA LYS A 26 -1.79 -22.68 -1.56
C LYS A 26 -2.77 -23.85 -1.57
N GLN A 27 -3.87 -23.71 -0.84
CA GLN A 27 -4.92 -24.74 -0.75
C GLN A 27 -5.96 -24.65 -1.88
N TRP A 28 -5.84 -23.63 -2.74
CA TRP A 28 -6.74 -23.37 -3.85
C TRP A 28 -5.93 -23.10 -5.11
N HIS A 29 -6.53 -23.43 -6.24
CA HIS A 29 -5.98 -23.24 -7.57
C HIS A 29 -7.12 -22.85 -8.52
N THR A 30 -6.82 -21.97 -9.47
CA THR A 30 -7.70 -21.64 -10.59
C THR A 30 -6.82 -21.34 -11.79
N ASP A 31 -7.17 -21.89 -12.95
CA ASP A 31 -6.43 -21.66 -14.19
C ASP A 31 -6.62 -20.22 -14.70
N THR A 32 -7.78 -19.61 -14.40
CA THR A 32 -8.14 -18.24 -14.78
C THR A 32 -8.49 -17.41 -13.55
N PRO A 33 -7.51 -16.77 -12.89
CA PRO A 33 -7.73 -16.07 -11.62
C PRO A 33 -8.44 -14.72 -11.74
N SER A 34 -8.45 -14.08 -12.91
CA SER A 34 -9.06 -12.77 -13.12
C SER A 34 -10.07 -12.81 -14.26
N VAL A 35 -11.21 -12.16 -14.05
CA VAL A 35 -12.27 -11.99 -15.06
C VAL A 35 -11.99 -10.79 -15.97
N GLN A 36 -11.44 -9.71 -15.42
CA GLN A 36 -11.19 -8.45 -16.16
C GLN A 36 -9.78 -8.37 -16.78
N GLY A 37 -8.89 -9.29 -16.39
CA GLY A 37 -7.48 -9.28 -16.80
C GLY A 37 -6.55 -9.16 -15.60
N VAL A 38 -5.32 -9.63 -15.76
CA VAL A 38 -4.30 -9.55 -14.71
C VAL A 38 -3.68 -8.16 -14.73
N TRP A 39 -3.35 -7.63 -13.56
CA TRP A 39 -2.66 -6.35 -13.46
C TRP A 39 -1.32 -6.39 -14.19
N HIS A 40 -1.02 -5.34 -14.96
CA HIS A 40 0.27 -5.14 -15.59
C HIS A 40 0.72 -3.67 -15.46
N PRO A 41 2.03 -3.37 -15.52
CA PRO A 41 2.55 -2.00 -15.30
C PRO A 41 2.01 -0.93 -16.27
N PHE A 42 1.46 -1.37 -17.42
CA PHE A 42 0.90 -0.49 -18.44
C PHE A 42 -0.60 -0.23 -18.29
N MET A 43 -1.28 -0.86 -17.33
CA MET A 43 -2.74 -0.81 -17.19
C MET A 43 -3.27 0.61 -16.90
N PHE A 44 -2.48 1.41 -16.19
CA PHE A 44 -2.82 2.79 -15.81
C PHE A 44 -1.90 3.82 -16.47
N LYS A 45 -1.29 3.47 -17.62
CA LYS A 45 -0.50 4.44 -18.39
C LYS A 45 -1.42 5.31 -19.22
N ASP A 46 -1.01 6.57 -19.40
CA ASP A 46 -1.78 7.54 -20.18
C ASP A 46 -1.93 7.04 -21.64
N PRO A 47 -3.16 6.89 -22.16
CA PRO A 47 -3.41 6.49 -23.55
C PRO A 47 -2.76 7.42 -24.58
N GLN A 48 -2.41 8.66 -24.22
CA GLN A 48 -1.70 9.59 -25.12
C GLN A 48 -0.38 9.00 -25.64
N ILE A 49 0.28 8.13 -24.86
CA ILE A 49 1.55 7.50 -25.24
C ILE A 49 1.38 6.67 -26.53
N ASN A 50 0.23 6.03 -26.74
CA ASN A 50 0.01 5.14 -27.88
C ASN A 50 -0.12 5.89 -29.22
N ARG A 51 -0.44 7.19 -29.19
CA ARG A 51 -0.69 8.00 -30.39
C ARG A 51 0.53 8.81 -30.82
N LYS A 52 1.53 8.96 -29.96
CA LYS A 52 2.68 9.82 -30.22
C LYS A 52 3.79 9.04 -30.94
N THR A 53 4.42 9.68 -31.91
CA THR A 53 5.64 9.17 -32.55
C THR A 53 6.83 9.54 -31.68
N PHE A 54 7.68 8.56 -31.38
CA PHE A 54 8.92 8.80 -30.65
C PHE A 54 10.05 9.22 -31.62
N PRO A 55 10.98 10.09 -31.18
CA PRO A 55 11.07 10.75 -29.87
C PRO A 55 10.11 11.95 -29.73
N ASN A 56 9.50 12.11 -28.55
CA ASN A 56 8.60 13.24 -28.23
C ASN A 56 9.14 14.03 -27.04
N GLU A 57 9.38 15.33 -27.25
CA GLU A 57 9.91 16.27 -26.26
C GLU A 57 8.99 16.45 -25.04
N GLU A 58 7.67 16.51 -25.26
CA GLU A 58 6.69 16.71 -24.18
C GLU A 58 6.67 15.55 -23.18
N LEU A 59 6.77 14.31 -23.67
CA LEU A 59 6.77 13.11 -22.82
C LEU A 59 8.16 12.84 -22.23
N SER A 60 9.21 13.34 -22.87
CA SER A 60 10.59 13.23 -22.38
C SER A 60 10.94 14.31 -21.36
N ARG A 61 10.06 15.30 -21.12
CA ARG A 61 10.32 16.37 -20.17
C ARG A 61 10.51 15.80 -18.77
N PHE A 62 11.49 16.33 -18.04
CA PHE A 62 11.62 16.05 -16.62
C PHE A 62 10.39 16.56 -15.88
N LEU A 63 9.67 15.65 -15.21
CA LEU A 63 8.62 16.02 -14.27
C LEU A 63 9.28 16.23 -12.91
N PRO A 64 9.27 17.45 -12.35
CA PRO A 64 9.80 17.66 -11.01
C PRO A 64 8.99 16.80 -10.04
N ALA A 65 9.68 16.23 -9.05
CA ALA A 65 9.01 15.53 -7.97
C ALA A 65 7.99 16.48 -7.35
N GLU A 66 6.76 15.98 -7.13
CA GLU A 66 5.79 16.72 -6.33
C GLU A 66 6.43 17.03 -4.96
N PRO A 67 6.18 18.23 -4.40
CA PRO A 67 6.77 18.61 -3.13
C PRO A 67 6.46 17.56 -2.07
N SER A 68 7.47 17.22 -1.26
CA SER A 68 7.29 16.28 -0.17
C SER A 68 6.16 16.73 0.74
N ALA A 69 5.45 15.80 1.39
CA ALA A 69 4.38 16.14 2.33
C ALA A 69 4.84 17.17 3.38
N THR A 70 6.10 17.10 3.82
CA THR A 70 6.70 18.08 4.74
C THR A 70 6.84 19.46 4.11
N GLU A 71 7.30 19.54 2.87
CA GLU A 71 7.45 20.80 2.13
C GLU A 71 6.10 21.45 1.87
N GLN A 72 5.07 20.65 1.57
CA GLN A 72 3.70 21.13 1.45
C GLN A 72 3.19 21.72 2.78
N VAL A 73 3.45 21.07 3.91
CA VAL A 73 3.06 21.58 5.23
C VAL A 73 3.79 22.88 5.58
N LEU A 74 5.10 22.96 5.30
CA LEU A 74 5.87 24.19 5.49
C LEU A 74 5.31 25.33 4.65
N LYS A 75 4.98 25.06 3.38
CA LYS A 75 4.35 26.03 2.48
C LYS A 75 2.98 26.50 3.00
N MET A 76 2.12 25.58 3.42
CA MET A 76 0.82 25.91 4.03
C MET A 76 0.99 26.78 5.28
N PHE A 77 1.99 26.49 6.11
CA PHE A 77 2.28 27.27 7.31
C PHE A 77 2.82 28.68 6.99
N GLU A 78 3.67 28.82 5.98
CA GLU A 78 4.15 30.10 5.50
C GLU A 78 3.03 30.96 4.90
N GLU A 79 2.11 30.32 4.16
CA GLU A 79 0.90 30.98 3.63
C GLU A 79 0.02 31.47 4.78
N GLN A 80 -0.22 30.66 5.81
CA GLN A 80 -0.96 31.07 7.01
C GLN A 80 -0.34 32.28 7.71
N LYS A 81 0.99 32.36 7.81
CA LYS A 81 1.69 33.51 8.42
C LYS A 81 1.49 34.81 7.66
N LYS A 82 1.38 34.76 6.32
CA LYS A 82 1.18 35.93 5.46
C LYS A 82 -0.24 36.47 5.55
N GLU A 83 -1.21 35.58 5.78
CA GLU A 83 -2.62 35.91 5.94
C GLU A 83 -2.98 36.50 7.31
N ILE A 84 -2.08 36.47 8.30
CA ILE A 84 -2.29 37.10 9.60
C ILE A 84 -1.80 38.57 9.52
N PRO A 85 -2.69 39.58 9.48
CA PRO A 85 -2.29 40.97 9.49
C PRO A 85 -1.86 41.37 10.91
N SER A 86 -0.66 41.94 11.04
CA SER A 86 0.01 42.62 12.18
C SER A 86 -0.66 42.78 13.57
N GLN A 87 -1.40 41.80 14.09
CA GLN A 87 -1.94 41.79 15.45
C GLN A 87 -1.57 40.43 16.06
N GLY A 88 -0.36 40.36 16.62
CA GLY A 88 0.10 39.16 17.31
C GLY A 88 -0.75 38.93 18.57
N PRO A 89 -1.27 37.72 18.81
CA PRO A 89 -1.73 37.35 20.14
C PRO A 89 -0.51 36.96 20.96
N THR A 90 -0.15 37.81 21.91
CA THR A 90 0.74 37.50 23.04
C THR A 90 0.14 36.36 23.86
N LYS A 91 0.39 35.11 23.49
CA LYS A 91 0.13 33.97 24.38
C LYS A 91 1.35 33.78 25.27
N LYS A 92 1.24 34.29 26.50
CA LYS A 92 2.15 33.99 27.61
C LYS A 92 2.39 32.48 27.67
N LEU A 93 3.66 32.09 27.64
CA LEU A 93 4.11 30.76 28.02
C LEU A 93 3.61 30.52 29.45
N HIS A 94 2.73 29.54 29.66
CA HIS A 94 2.42 29.09 31.02
C HIS A 94 3.70 28.47 31.59
N SER A 95 4.26 29.08 32.63
CA SER A 95 5.43 28.54 33.32
C SER A 95 5.08 27.18 33.91
N LYS A 96 6.04 26.25 33.90
CA LYS A 96 5.89 24.89 34.44
C LYS A 96 5.92 24.84 35.98
N ASP A 97 5.67 25.96 36.66
CA ASP A 97 5.87 26.08 38.11
C ASP A 97 4.59 25.84 38.94
N ASP A 98 3.40 25.79 38.32
CA ASP A 98 2.13 25.66 39.05
C ASP A 98 1.76 24.24 39.51
N VAL A 99 2.63 23.24 39.27
CA VAL A 99 2.33 21.84 39.63
C VAL A 99 2.80 21.47 41.05
N LEU A 100 3.55 22.34 41.76
CA LEU A 100 4.14 21.98 43.06
C LEU A 100 3.44 22.49 44.33
N GLN A 101 2.33 23.24 44.24
CA GLN A 101 1.64 23.77 45.44
C GLN A 101 0.35 23.06 45.86
N SER A 102 0.09 21.84 45.40
CA SER A 102 -0.99 21.02 45.96
C SER A 102 -0.51 19.59 46.23
N LYS A 103 0.12 19.43 47.40
CA LYS A 103 0.23 18.17 48.15
C LYS A 103 0.11 18.46 49.63
#